data_AF-A0A933FN30-F1
#
_entry.id   AF-A0A933FN30-F1
#
_cell.length_a   1.000
_cell.length_b   1.000
_cell.length_c   1.000
_cell.angle_alpha   90.00
_cell.angle_beta   90.00
_cell.angle_gamma   90.00
#
_symmetry.space_group_name_H-M   'P 1'
#
loop_
_entity.id
_entity.type
_entity.pdbx_description
1 polymer ?
#
loop_
_entity_poly.entity_id
_entity_poly.type
_entity_poly.pdbx_seq_one_letter_code
_entity_poly.pdbx_strand_id
1 'polypeptide(L)'
;MWARLDVLRPLGLLLVRVVVGAVLIAHGWPKLFASTAFLEAFPKMGFPAWAVYVAGTVELFGGILLVLGLFTRVAAFFISGQFFVAFVKVHWKLGERAWYGFLGTGDEYPLVLSVLAFLLLTLGAGALSLDRLIFKSKA
;
A
#
# COMPACT_ATOMS: atom_id res chain seq x y z
N MET A 1 14.58 24.36 16.18
CA MET A 1 14.67 22.94 16.61
C MET A 1 14.14 21.98 15.54
N TRP A 2 12.96 22.22 14.97
CA TRP A 2 12.34 21.39 13.92
C TRP A 2 13.08 21.32 12.57
N ALA A 3 13.76 22.39 12.15
CA ALA A 3 14.52 22.45 10.89
C ALA A 3 15.67 21.41 10.79
N ARG A 4 16.13 20.84 11.92
CA ARG A 4 17.16 19.77 11.90
C ARG A 4 16.59 18.42 11.47
N LEU A 5 15.29 18.19 11.63
CA LEU A 5 14.65 16.94 11.24
C LEU A 5 14.38 16.85 9.74
N ASP A 6 14.31 17.99 9.04
CA ASP A 6 14.13 18.03 7.58
C ASP A 6 15.26 17.32 6.82
N VAL A 7 16.47 17.32 7.41
CA VAL A 7 17.63 16.58 6.88
C VAL A 7 17.37 15.06 6.82
N LEU A 8 16.49 14.55 7.69
CA LEU A 8 16.10 13.14 7.75
C LEU A 8 14.95 12.80 6.79
N ARG A 9 14.35 13.77 6.09
CA ARG A 9 13.24 13.52 5.16
C ARG A 9 13.55 12.44 4.11
N PRO A 10 14.74 12.38 3.47
CA PRO A 10 15.09 11.28 2.56
C PRO A 10 15.04 9.90 3.22
N LEU A 11 15.50 9.82 4.47
CA LEU A 11 15.50 8.59 5.26
C LEU A 11 14.07 8.20 5.66
N GLY A 12 13.26 9.16 6.08
CA GLY A 12 11.84 8.93 6.40
C GLY A 12 11.05 8.36 5.22
N LEU A 13 11.22 8.94 4.03
CA LEU A 13 10.58 8.42 2.80
C LEU A 13 11.10 7.03 2.42
N LEU A 14 12.40 6.76 2.60
CA LEU A 14 12.96 5.43 2.37
C LEU A 14 12.37 4.40 3.32
N LEU A 15 12.30 4.71 4.62
CA LEU A 15 11.74 3.80 5.63
C LEU A 15 10.27 3.48 5.34
N VAL A 16 9.45 4.49 5.05
CA VAL A 16 8.04 4.27 4.69
C VAL A 16 7.95 3.36 3.47
N ARG A 17 8.73 3.61 2.41
CA ARG A 17 8.74 2.78 1.20
C ARG A 17 9.13 1.34 1.47
N VAL A 18 10.23 1.11 2.20
CA VAL A 18 10.75 -0.23 2.46
C VAL A 18 9.80 -1.02 3.35
N VAL A 19 9.30 -0.41 4.43
CA VAL A 19 8.40 -1.10 5.37
C VAL A 19 7.06 -1.37 4.72
N VAL A 20 6.41 -0.36 4.12
CA VAL A 20 5.13 -0.57 3.42
C VAL A 20 5.30 -1.59 2.30
N GLY A 21 6.34 -1.44 1.46
CA GLY A 21 6.59 -2.35 0.35
C GLY A 21 6.86 -3.79 0.79
N ALA A 22 7.66 -4.02 1.84
CA ALA A 22 7.92 -5.36 2.38
C ALA A 22 6.64 -6.03 2.89
N VAL A 23 5.78 -5.27 3.56
CA VAL A 23 4.51 -5.79 4.06
C VAL A 23 3.58 -6.14 2.88
N LEU A 24 3.48 -5.28 1.87
CA LEU A 24 2.69 -5.58 0.66
C LEU A 24 3.21 -6.80 -0.09
N ILE A 25 4.53 -7.00 -0.18
CA ILE A 25 5.12 -8.21 -0.76
C ILE A 25 4.66 -9.46 0.00
N ALA A 26 4.73 -9.42 1.33
CA ALA A 26 4.31 -10.54 2.18
C ALA A 26 2.81 -10.85 2.05
N HIS A 27 1.95 -9.84 1.86
CA HIS A 27 0.51 -10.04 1.67
C HIS A 27 0.10 -10.38 0.22
N GLY A 28 0.85 -9.90 -0.77
CA GLY A 28 0.58 -10.11 -2.19
C GLY A 28 1.04 -11.48 -2.68
N TRP A 29 2.18 -11.97 -2.18
CA TRP A 29 2.73 -13.28 -2.55
C TRP A 29 1.72 -14.44 -2.41
N PRO A 30 1.09 -14.66 -1.23
CA PRO A 30 0.15 -15.76 -1.07
C PRO A 30 -1.13 -15.56 -1.89
N LYS A 31 -1.54 -14.33 -2.20
CA LYS A 31 -2.70 -14.06 -3.08
C LYS A 31 -2.45 -14.53 -4.52
N LEU A 32 -1.20 -14.53 -4.99
CA LEU A 32 -0.87 -15.00 -6.34
C LEU A 32 -0.50 -16.48 -6.39
N PHE A 33 0.28 -16.95 -5.42
CA PHE A 33 0.91 -18.26 -5.49
C PHE A 33 0.34 -19.30 -4.52
N ALA A 34 -0.45 -18.88 -3.53
CA ALA A 34 -1.10 -19.76 -2.55
C ALA A 34 -2.57 -19.35 -2.34
N SER A 35 -3.26 -19.11 -3.46
CA SER A 35 -4.49 -18.30 -3.52
C SER A 35 -5.77 -18.99 -3.05
N THR A 36 -5.77 -20.30 -2.81
CA THR A 36 -6.99 -21.09 -2.53
C THR A 36 -7.83 -20.51 -1.40
N ALA A 37 -7.23 -20.21 -0.24
CA ALA A 37 -7.93 -19.60 0.89
C ALA A 37 -8.48 -18.19 0.56
N PHE A 38 -7.78 -17.42 -0.28
CA PHE A 38 -8.19 -16.07 -0.67
C PHE A 38 -9.32 -16.09 -1.69
N LEU A 39 -9.31 -17.03 -2.63
CA LEU A 39 -10.37 -17.23 -3.63
C LEU A 39 -11.71 -17.54 -2.96
N GLU A 40 -11.70 -18.22 -1.82
CA GLU A 40 -12.90 -18.46 -1.00
C GLU A 40 -13.27 -17.26 -0.11
N ALA A 41 -12.30 -16.50 0.36
CA ALA A 41 -12.52 -15.39 1.29
C ALA A 41 -13.05 -14.12 0.60
N PHE A 42 -12.55 -13.78 -0.58
CA PHE A 42 -12.93 -12.54 -1.30
C PHE A 42 -14.43 -12.44 -1.60
N PRO A 43 -15.11 -13.51 -2.09
CA PRO A 43 -16.56 -13.52 -2.25
C PRO A 43 -17.32 -13.22 -0.96
N LYS A 44 -16.85 -13.74 0.19
CA LYS A 44 -17.46 -13.49 1.50
C LYS A 44 -17.34 -12.02 1.92
N MET A 45 -16.28 -11.34 1.48
CA MET A 45 -16.08 -9.89 1.68
C MET A 45 -16.85 -9.03 0.65
N GLY A 46 -17.51 -9.64 -0.33
CA GLY A 46 -18.24 -8.94 -1.39
C GLY A 46 -17.39 -8.48 -2.57
N PHE A 47 -16.24 -9.12 -2.78
CA PHE A 47 -15.41 -9.00 -3.98
C PHE A 47 -15.57 -10.24 -4.87
N PRO A 48 -15.53 -10.10 -6.20
CA PRO A 48 -15.49 -11.27 -7.06
C PRO A 48 -14.17 -12.04 -6.85
N ALA A 49 -14.19 -13.36 -7.01
CA ALA A 49 -13.01 -14.20 -6.75
C ALA A 49 -11.77 -13.81 -7.56
N TRP A 50 -11.95 -13.37 -8.82
CA TRP A 50 -10.85 -12.91 -9.67
C TRP A 50 -10.11 -11.69 -9.12
N ALA A 51 -10.74 -10.88 -8.26
CA ALA A 51 -10.12 -9.71 -7.65
C ALA A 51 -8.94 -10.07 -6.75
N VAL A 52 -8.82 -11.33 -6.30
CA VAL A 52 -7.65 -11.85 -5.58
C VAL A 52 -6.38 -11.64 -6.40
N TYR A 53 -6.43 -11.91 -7.71
CA TYR A 53 -5.25 -11.78 -8.56
C TYR A 53 -4.88 -10.32 -8.80
N VAL A 54 -5.87 -9.45 -9.00
CA VAL A 54 -5.61 -8.01 -9.13
C VAL A 54 -5.00 -7.45 -7.84
N ALA A 55 -5.58 -7.80 -6.69
CA ALA A 55 -5.07 -7.38 -5.39
C ALA A 55 -3.65 -7.92 -5.14
N GLY A 56 -3.43 -9.20 -5.41
CA GLY A 56 -2.11 -9.84 -5.28
C GLY A 56 -1.06 -9.21 -6.19
N THR A 57 -1.41 -8.87 -7.43
CA THR A 57 -0.50 -8.20 -8.39
C THR A 57 -0.13 -6.81 -7.91
N VAL A 58 -1.12 -5.99 -7.54
CA VAL A 58 -0.85 -4.62 -7.06
C VAL A 58 -0.04 -4.64 -5.77
N GLU A 59 -0.33 -5.54 -4.83
CA GLU A 59 0.42 -5.66 -3.59
C GLU A 59 1.85 -6.15 -3.83
N LEU A 60 2.03 -7.24 -4.56
CA LEU A 60 3.34 -7.84 -4.74
C LEU A 60 4.25 -6.94 -5.59
N PHE A 61 3.81 -6.61 -6.81
CA PHE A 61 4.65 -5.84 -7.72
C PHE A 61 4.71 -4.36 -7.31
N GLY A 62 3.60 -3.79 -6.83
CA GLY A 62 3.61 -2.45 -6.26
C GLY A 62 4.53 -2.36 -5.04
N GLY A 63 4.53 -3.37 -4.16
CA GLY A 63 5.44 -3.46 -3.02
C GLY A 63 6.91 -3.51 -3.44
N ILE A 64 7.26 -4.34 -4.43
CA ILE A 64 8.62 -4.38 -5.01
C ILE A 64 9.03 -3.02 -5.56
N LEU A 65 8.16 -2.39 -6.35
CA LEU A 65 8.40 -1.07 -6.92
C LEU A 65 8.61 0.00 -5.84
N LEU A 66 7.84 -0.03 -4.74
CA LEU A 66 8.05 0.87 -3.61
C LEU A 66 9.39 0.65 -2.92
N VAL A 67 9.77 -0.59 -2.61
CA VAL A 67 11.06 -0.91 -1.98
C VAL A 67 12.22 -0.36 -2.80
N LEU A 68 12.19 -0.61 -4.12
CA LEU A 68 13.20 -0.10 -5.05
C LEU A 68 13.11 1.42 -5.23
N GLY A 69 11.94 2.02 -4.98
CA GLY A 69 11.66 3.42 -5.29
C GLY A 69 11.66 3.65 -6.79
N LEU A 70 11.05 2.75 -7.54
CA LEU A 70 10.91 2.79 -8.99
C LEU A 70 9.43 2.94 -9.35
N PHE A 71 9.11 3.88 -10.24
CA PHE A 71 7.72 4.26 -10.58
C PHE A 71 6.87 4.53 -9.34
N THR A 72 7.47 5.14 -8.31
CA THR A 72 6.89 5.20 -6.96
C THR A 72 5.48 5.79 -6.96
N ARG A 73 5.26 6.87 -7.71
CA ARG A 73 3.95 7.54 -7.79
C ARG A 73 2.89 6.64 -8.43
N VAL A 74 3.25 5.89 -9.47
CA VAL A 74 2.32 5.00 -10.16
C VAL A 74 1.95 3.82 -9.26
N ALA A 75 2.94 3.17 -8.64
CA ALA A 75 2.70 2.10 -7.67
C ALA A 75 1.83 2.59 -6.50
N ALA A 76 2.17 3.75 -5.93
CA ALA A 76 1.46 4.35 -4.81
C ALA A 76 -0.01 4.69 -5.14
N PHE A 77 -0.31 5.13 -6.36
CA PHE A 77 -1.69 5.39 -6.80
C PHE A 77 -2.55 4.12 -6.74
N PHE A 78 -2.08 3.03 -7.33
CA PHE A 78 -2.84 1.77 -7.35
C PHE A 78 -2.98 1.17 -5.95
N ILE A 79 -1.91 1.19 -5.15
CA ILE A 79 -1.92 0.71 -3.76
C ILE A 79 -2.92 1.53 -2.93
N SER A 80 -2.85 2.86 -3.00
CA SER A 80 -3.75 3.75 -2.25
C SER A 80 -5.22 3.48 -2.61
N GLY A 81 -5.53 3.43 -3.91
CA GLY A 81 -6.88 3.15 -4.38
C GLY A 81 -7.39 1.78 -3.95
N GLN A 82 -6.57 0.74 -4.07
CA GLN A 82 -6.94 -0.62 -3.67
C GLN A 82 -7.33 -0.68 -2.19
N PHE A 83 -6.46 -0.18 -1.30
CA PHE A 83 -6.72 -0.28 0.12
C PHE A 83 -7.83 0.67 0.59
N PHE A 84 -8.03 1.80 -0.10
CA PHE A 84 -9.21 2.64 0.13
C PHE A 84 -10.51 1.90 -0.21
N VAL A 85 -10.58 1.22 -1.37
CA VAL A 85 -11.75 0.41 -1.75
C VAL A 85 -11.96 -0.73 -0.77
N ALA A 86 -10.89 -1.41 -0.34
CA ALA A 86 -10.96 -2.47 0.67
C ALA A 86 -11.54 -1.95 1.98
N PHE A 87 -11.02 -0.81 2.47
CA PHE A 87 -11.51 -0.15 3.68
C PHE A 87 -13.00 0.19 3.59
N VAL A 88 -13.42 0.87 2.51
CA VAL A 88 -14.83 1.25 2.30
C VAL A 88 -15.71 0.01 2.25
N LYS A 89 -15.34 -1.04 1.51
CA LYS A 89 -16.18 -2.24 1.39
C LYS A 89 -16.38 -3.00 2.71
N VAL A 90 -15.36 -3.04 3.56
CA VAL A 90 -15.44 -3.71 4.87
C VAL A 90 -16.28 -2.89 5.84
N HIS A 91 -16.12 -1.56 5.90
CA HIS A 91 -16.78 -0.73 6.91
C HIS A 91 -18.15 -0.20 6.49
N TRP A 92 -18.37 0.05 5.19
CA TRP A 92 -19.63 0.59 4.68
C TRP A 92 -20.82 -0.35 4.94
N LYS A 93 -20.57 -1.65 5.05
CA LYS A 93 -21.61 -2.66 5.35
C LYS A 93 -21.94 -2.79 6.84
N LEU A 94 -21.11 -2.25 7.74
CA LEU A 94 -21.20 -2.50 9.18
C LEU A 94 -21.94 -1.40 9.96
N GLY A 95 -22.27 -0.25 9.35
CA GLY A 95 -23.00 0.84 10.00
C GLY A 95 -22.32 1.36 11.28
N GLU A 96 -23.08 1.72 12.32
CA GLU A 96 -22.54 2.15 13.63
C GLU A 96 -21.64 1.08 14.30
N ARG A 97 -21.84 -0.20 13.98
CA ARG A 97 -21.05 -1.33 14.48
C ARG A 97 -19.64 -1.37 13.89
N ALA A 98 -19.41 -0.69 12.76
CA ALA A 98 -18.10 -0.55 12.12
C ALA A 98 -17.11 0.20 13.01
N TRP A 99 -17.59 1.18 13.78
CA TRP A 99 -16.74 2.05 14.60
C TRP A 99 -16.14 1.31 15.81
N TYR A 100 -16.89 0.36 16.37
CA TYR A 100 -16.42 -0.49 17.46
C TYR A 100 -15.48 -1.62 16.99
N GLY A 101 -15.64 -2.10 15.75
CA GLY A 101 -14.69 -3.05 15.13
C GLY A 101 -13.37 -2.40 14.71
N PHE A 102 -13.41 -1.13 14.28
CA PHE A 102 -12.26 -0.37 13.76
C PHE A 102 -11.00 -0.37 14.65
N LEU A 103 -11.11 -0.56 15.97
CA LEU A 103 -9.96 -0.60 16.87
C LEU A 103 -9.65 -2.00 17.43
N GLY A 104 -10.48 -3.00 17.15
CA GLY A 104 -10.42 -4.32 17.81
C GLY A 104 -10.09 -5.49 16.88
N THR A 105 -10.35 -5.37 15.58
CA THR A 105 -10.24 -6.47 14.60
C THR A 105 -9.13 -6.28 13.56
N GLY A 106 -8.41 -5.15 13.59
CA GLY A 106 -7.38 -4.83 12.58
C GLY A 106 -7.94 -4.22 11.29
N ASP A 107 -9.21 -3.79 11.31
CA ASP A 107 -9.90 -3.24 10.15
C ASP A 107 -9.39 -1.82 9.77
N GLU A 108 -8.65 -1.14 10.65
CA GLU A 108 -7.97 0.11 10.38
C GLU A 108 -6.75 -0.04 9.45
N TYR A 109 -6.19 -1.24 9.37
CA TYR A 109 -4.94 -1.50 8.67
C TYR A 109 -4.96 -1.14 7.17
N PRO A 110 -6.01 -1.49 6.39
CA PRO A 110 -6.18 -0.98 5.02
C PRO A 110 -6.17 0.55 4.93
N LEU A 111 -6.80 1.26 5.87
CA LEU A 111 -6.81 2.72 5.84
C LEU A 111 -5.40 3.29 6.06
N VAL A 112 -4.65 2.72 7.00
CA VAL A 112 -3.25 3.11 7.24
C VAL A 112 -2.40 2.92 5.98
N LEU A 113 -2.49 1.76 5.33
CA LEU A 113 -1.76 1.50 4.08
C LEU A 113 -2.18 2.46 2.95
N SER A 114 -3.48 2.73 2.84
CA SER A 114 -4.02 3.67 1.85
C SER A 114 -3.43 5.07 2.01
N VAL A 115 -3.38 5.58 3.25
CA VAL A 115 -2.85 6.91 3.56
C VAL A 115 -1.34 6.98 3.38
N LEU A 116 -0.59 5.95 3.81
CA LEU A 116 0.86 5.90 3.59
C LEU A 116 1.20 5.84 2.10
N ALA A 117 0.44 5.07 1.30
CA ALA A 117 0.58 5.07 -0.14
C ALA A 117 0.21 6.43 -0.74
N PHE A 118 -0.86 7.08 -0.29
CA PHE A 118 -1.22 8.43 -0.74
C PHE A 118 -0.13 9.48 -0.42
N LEU A 119 0.51 9.34 0.74
CA LEU A 119 1.67 10.16 1.12
C LEU A 119 2.83 9.96 0.12
N LEU A 120 3.13 8.71 -0.27
CA LEU A 120 4.16 8.44 -1.28
C LEU A 120 3.75 8.90 -2.68
N LEU A 121 2.46 8.87 -3.02
CA LEU A 121 1.92 9.42 -4.27
C LEU A 121 2.15 10.94 -4.35
N THR A 122 1.92 11.66 -3.26
CA THR A 122 2.03 13.13 -3.22
C THR A 122 3.47 13.60 -3.07
N LEU A 123 4.24 12.99 -2.17
CA LEU A 123 5.63 13.37 -1.87
C LEU A 123 6.66 12.74 -2.83
N GLY A 124 6.31 11.63 -3.49
CA GLY A 124 7.19 10.89 -4.40
C GLY A 124 8.22 10.00 -3.69
N ALA A 125 9.18 9.50 -4.48
CA ALA A 125 10.17 8.49 -4.08
C ALA A 125 11.22 8.97 -3.06
N GLY A 126 11.45 10.28 -2.99
CA GLY A 126 12.52 10.87 -2.21
C GLY A 126 13.92 10.66 -2.83
N ALA A 127 14.92 11.21 -2.15
CA ALA A 127 16.29 11.31 -2.65
C ALA A 127 17.05 9.97 -2.75
N LEU A 128 16.62 8.94 -2.02
CA LEU A 128 17.24 7.60 -1.93
C LEU A 128 16.41 6.57 -2.71
N SER A 129 16.24 6.77 -4.02
CA SER A 129 15.36 5.96 -4.87
C SER A 129 15.97 5.69 -6.25
N LEU A 130 15.58 4.59 -6.88
CA LEU A 130 15.97 4.32 -8.28
C LEU A 130 15.36 5.33 -9.25
N ASP A 131 14.16 5.85 -8.97
CA ASP A 131 13.53 6.94 -9.73
C ASP A 131 14.49 8.12 -9.90
N ARG A 132 15.22 8.49 -8.84
CA ARG A 132 16.19 9.59 -8.91
C ARG A 132 17.43 9.24 -9.73
N LEU A 133 17.88 7.99 -9.73
CA LEU A 133 19.05 7.57 -10.50
C LEU A 133 18.74 7.49 -12.00
N ILE A 134 17.53 7.04 -12.35
CA ILE A 134 17.12 6.77 -13.74
C ILE A 134 16.54 8.03 -14.40
N PHE A 135 15.72 8.81 -13.67
CA PHE A 135 15.01 9.97 -14.23
C PHE A 135 15.65 11.30 -13.87
N LYS A 136 16.89 11.32 -13.35
CA LYS A 136 17.65 12.57 -13.27
C LYS A 136 17.98 13.02 -14.70
N SER A 137 17.22 14.00 -15.19
CA SER A 137 17.66 14.82 -16.32
C SER A 137 19.01 15.43 -15.96
N LYS A 138 19.99 15.32 -16.86
CA LYS A 138 21.14 16.22 -16.87
C LYS A 138 20.59 17.62 -17.12
N ALA A 139 20.32 18.37 -16.05
CA ALA A 139 20.16 19.82 -16.11
C ALA A 139 21.51 20.45 -15.79
#